data_AF-A0A3D4FKA7-F1
#
_entry.id   AF-A0A3D4FKA7-F1
#
_cell.length_a   1.000
_cell.length_b   1.000
_cell.length_c   1.000
_cell.angle_alpha   90.00
_cell.angle_beta   90.00
_cell.angle_gamma   90.00
#
_symmetry.space_group_name_H-M   'P 1'
#
loop_
_entity.id
_entity.type
_entity.pdbx_description
1 polymer ?
#
loop_
_entity_poly.entity_id
_entity_poly.type
_entity_poly.pdbx_seq_one_letter_code
_entity_poly.pdbx_strand_id
1 'polypeptide(L)'
;VQGKDLEKSFEIIGDALDITGFNEVRKYVFGDQLVNVEGCESTGIPVSAGYAVGYHAVQGFLKNTGISVEEATLIDSDIIMKKSGCFI
;
A
#
# COMPACT_ATOMS: atom_id res chain seq x y z
N VAL A 1 10.52 0.33 5.86
CA VAL A 1 10.26 -0.97 5.19
C VAL A 1 11.06 -1.01 3.90
N GLN A 2 11.93 -2.02 3.71
CA GLN A 2 12.86 -2.12 2.56
C GLN A 2 13.18 -3.60 2.25
N GLY A 3 13.77 -3.89 1.07
CA GLY A 3 14.21 -5.23 0.68
C GLY A 3 13.06 -6.25 0.70
N LYS A 4 13.35 -7.46 1.20
CA LYS A 4 12.37 -8.56 1.31
C LYS A 4 11.08 -8.16 2.04
N ASP A 5 11.17 -7.24 3.00
CA ASP A 5 10.02 -6.82 3.78
C ASP A 5 9.09 -5.93 2.93
N LEU A 6 9.65 -5.14 2.02
CA LEU A 6 8.90 -4.34 1.07
C LEU A 6 8.25 -5.23 -0.01
N GLU A 7 9.00 -6.20 -0.54
CA GLU A 7 8.48 -7.17 -1.52
C GLU A 7 7.29 -7.94 -0.97
N LYS A 8 7.43 -8.52 0.23
CA LYS A 8 6.34 -9.20 0.93
C LYS A 8 5.14 -8.27 1.19
N SER A 9 5.41 -7.00 1.50
CA SER A 9 4.34 -6.02 1.73
C SER A 9 3.55 -5.73 0.46
N PHE A 10 4.20 -5.69 -0.71
CA PHE A 10 3.51 -5.55 -1.99
C PHE A 10 2.59 -6.72 -2.29
N GLU A 11 3.03 -7.95 -2.06
CA GLU A 11 2.21 -9.15 -2.25
C GLU A 11 0.97 -9.12 -1.35
N ILE A 12 1.16 -8.99 -0.04
CA ILE A 12 0.06 -9.05 0.93
C ILE A 12 -0.93 -7.88 0.77
N ILE A 13 -0.44 -6.67 0.48
CA ILE A 13 -1.32 -5.51 0.27
C ILE A 13 -2.01 -5.60 -1.10
N GLY A 14 -1.32 -6.13 -2.12
CA GLY A 14 -1.88 -6.35 -3.45
C GLY A 14 -3.10 -7.27 -3.42
N ASP A 15 -3.02 -8.38 -2.69
CA ASP A 15 -4.13 -9.33 -2.51
C ASP A 15 -5.33 -8.74 -1.73
N ALA A 16 -5.12 -7.60 -1.07
CA ALA A 16 -6.08 -6.95 -0.18
C ALA A 16 -6.67 -5.64 -0.72
N LEU A 17 -6.40 -5.27 -1.99
CA LEU A 17 -6.82 -3.98 -2.55
C LEU A 17 -8.35 -3.79 -2.58
N ASP A 18 -9.12 -4.87 -2.67
CA ASP A 18 -10.59 -4.83 -2.69
C ASP A 18 -11.21 -4.76 -1.27
N ILE A 19 -10.40 -4.83 -0.21
CA ILE A 19 -10.88 -4.73 1.16
C ILE A 19 -11.28 -3.28 1.48
N THR A 20 -12.50 -3.12 1.98
CA THR A 20 -13.06 -1.81 2.34
C THR A 20 -13.40 -1.73 3.83
N GLY A 21 -13.60 -0.51 4.32
CA GLY A 21 -13.88 -0.23 5.72
C GLY A 21 -12.60 -0.02 6.55
N PHE A 22 -12.53 1.09 7.27
CA PHE A 22 -11.31 1.52 7.96
C PHE A 22 -10.81 0.51 9.00
N ASN A 23 -11.73 -0.19 9.69
CA ASN A 23 -11.36 -1.21 10.67
C ASN A 23 -10.58 -2.37 10.06
N GLU A 24 -10.89 -2.74 8.81
CA GLU A 24 -10.19 -3.79 8.08
C GLU A 24 -8.95 -3.24 7.37
N VAL A 25 -9.04 -2.07 6.73
CA VAL A 25 -7.92 -1.49 5.96
C VAL A 25 -6.75 -1.09 6.87
N ARG A 26 -7.01 -0.62 8.10
CA ARG A 26 -5.96 -0.09 8.99
C ARG A 26 -4.86 -1.10 9.31
N LYS A 27 -5.15 -2.41 9.29
CA LYS A 27 -4.14 -3.45 9.55
C LYS A 27 -3.05 -3.47 8.46
N TYR A 28 -3.38 -3.10 7.22
CA TYR A 28 -2.42 -2.98 6.12
C TYR A 28 -1.68 -1.63 6.13
N VAL A 29 -2.34 -0.57 6.59
CA VAL A 29 -1.72 0.76 6.75
C VAL A 29 -0.63 0.73 7.81
N PHE A 30 -0.96 0.19 8.99
CA PHE A 30 -0.08 0.20 10.16
C PHE A 30 0.77 -1.07 10.29
N GLY A 31 0.46 -2.13 9.56
CA GLY A 31 1.11 -3.43 9.68
C GLY A 31 1.00 -4.00 11.08
N ASP A 32 2.01 -4.74 11.51
CA ASP A 32 2.05 -5.41 12.82
C ASP A 32 2.14 -4.44 14.04
N GLN A 33 2.04 -3.13 13.84
CA GLN A 33 1.90 -2.18 14.94
C GLN A 33 0.64 -2.43 15.77
N LEU A 34 -0.42 -2.91 15.13
CA LEU A 34 -1.72 -3.14 15.76
C LEU A 34 -1.87 -4.52 16.40
N VAL A 35 -0.85 -5.38 16.37
CA VAL A 35 -0.95 -6.77 16.86
C VAL A 35 -1.34 -6.89 18.33
N ASN A 36 -1.05 -5.86 19.13
CA ASN A 36 -1.40 -5.82 20.56
C ASN A 36 -2.76 -5.14 20.84
N VAL A 37 -3.48 -4.73 19.80
CA VAL A 37 -4.81 -4.14 19.91
C VAL A 37 -5.83 -5.27 19.87
N GLU A 38 -6.77 -5.28 20.82
CA GLU A 38 -7.81 -6.30 20.89
C GLU A 38 -8.61 -6.37 19.56
N GLY A 39 -8.73 -7.58 19.02
CA GLY A 39 -9.40 -7.83 17.73
C GLY A 39 -8.54 -7.57 16.49
N CYS A 40 -7.26 -7.24 16.62
CA CYS A 40 -6.34 -7.10 15.49
C CYS A 40 -5.37 -8.28 15.42
N GLU A 41 -5.45 -9.07 14.35
CA GLU A 41 -4.48 -10.13 14.07
C GLU A 41 -3.23 -9.57 13.37
N SER A 42 -2.11 -10.27 13.51
CA SER A 42 -0.90 -9.96 12.74
C SER A 42 -1.15 -10.12 11.25
N THR A 43 -0.69 -9.14 10.48
CA THR A 43 -0.74 -9.16 9.02
C THR A 43 0.52 -9.75 8.41
N GLY A 44 1.57 -9.92 9.23
CA GLY A 44 2.86 -10.44 8.82
C GLY A 44 3.67 -9.46 7.97
N ILE A 45 3.26 -8.20 7.89
CA ILE A 45 3.99 -7.10 7.27
C ILE A 45 4.49 -6.12 8.33
N PRO A 46 5.66 -5.48 8.12
CA PRO A 46 6.25 -4.62 9.12
C PRO A 46 5.37 -3.42 9.48
N VAL A 47 5.69 -2.81 10.62
CA VAL A 47 5.12 -1.53 11.05
C VAL A 47 5.17 -0.50 9.92
N SER A 48 4.02 0.13 9.66
CA SER A 48 3.85 1.18 8.65
C SER A 48 4.13 0.74 7.20
N ALA A 49 3.99 -0.56 6.89
CA ALA A 49 4.19 -1.10 5.55
C ALA A 49 3.31 -0.43 4.49
N GLY A 50 2.06 -0.10 4.80
CA GLY A 50 1.16 0.57 3.86
C GLY A 50 1.67 1.93 3.38
N TYR A 51 2.38 2.68 4.23
CA TYR A 51 3.00 3.95 3.83
C TYR A 51 4.14 3.73 2.84
N ALA A 52 4.97 2.71 3.05
CA ALA A 52 6.06 2.39 2.14
C ALA A 52 5.53 1.90 0.79
N VAL A 53 4.56 0.98 0.81
CA VAL A 53 3.91 0.46 -0.40
C VAL A 53 3.22 1.58 -1.18
N GLY A 54 2.43 2.42 -0.52
CA GLY A 54 1.76 3.56 -1.16
C GLY A 54 2.75 4.58 -1.75
N TYR A 55 3.85 4.87 -1.04
CA TYR A 55 4.91 5.74 -1.56
C TYR A 55 5.51 5.20 -2.86
N HIS A 56 5.89 3.93 -2.89
CA HIS A 56 6.48 3.32 -4.07
C HIS A 56 5.48 3.18 -5.22
N ALA A 57 4.20 2.90 -4.94
CA ALA A 57 3.14 2.86 -5.94
C ALA A 57 2.99 4.21 -6.66
N VAL A 58 2.93 5.31 -5.90
CA VAL A 58 2.86 6.67 -6.46
C VAL A 58 4.14 7.01 -7.24
N GLN A 59 5.32 6.67 -6.72
CA GLN A 59 6.59 6.88 -7.45
C GLN A 59 6.62 6.12 -8.79
N GLY A 60 6.19 4.86 -8.80
CA GLY A 60 6.08 4.05 -10.01
C GLY A 60 5.11 4.68 -11.01
N PHE A 61 3.95 5.12 -10.54
CA PHE A 61 2.94 5.78 -11.36
C PHE A 61 3.47 7.07 -12.02
N LEU A 62 4.09 7.96 -11.24
CA LEU A 62 4.68 9.20 -11.75
C LEU A 62 5.77 8.91 -12.79
N LYS A 63 6.64 7.94 -12.52
CA LYS A 63 7.69 7.52 -13.45
C LYS A 63 7.13 6.94 -14.76
N ASN A 64 6.08 6.12 -14.67
CA ASN A 64 5.52 5.43 -15.82
C ASN A 64 4.62 6.31 -16.70
N THR A 65 4.07 7.39 -16.14
CA THR A 65 3.11 8.26 -16.84
C THR A 65 3.68 9.62 -17.19
N GLY A 66 4.69 10.10 -16.46
CA GLY A 66 5.28 11.43 -16.63
C GLY A 66 4.38 12.58 -16.16
N ILE A 67 3.23 12.30 -15.53
CA ILE A 67 2.36 13.36 -15.01
C ILE A 67 2.97 13.99 -13.76
N SER A 68 2.60 15.24 -13.47
CA SER A 68 3.08 15.92 -12.27
C SER A 68 2.47 15.35 -11.00
N VAL A 69 3.14 15.55 -9.86
CA VAL A 69 2.61 15.15 -8.54
C VAL A 69 1.32 15.89 -8.21
N GLU A 70 1.17 17.14 -8.66
CA GLU A 70 -0.05 17.95 -8.53
C GLU A 70 -1.21 17.27 -9.23
N GLU A 71 -1.06 16.95 -10.52
CA GLU A 71 -2.10 16.29 -11.32
C GLU A 71 -2.44 14.92 -10.75
N ALA A 72 -1.46 14.17 -10.24
CA ALA A 72 -1.66 12.88 -9.62
C ALA A 72 -2.62 12.91 -8.41
N THR A 73 -2.74 14.05 -7.71
CA THR A 73 -3.68 14.20 -6.58
C THR A 73 -5.16 14.16 -7.00
N LEU A 74 -5.44 14.36 -8.30
CA LEU A 74 -6.78 14.35 -8.88
C LEU A 74 -7.11 13.02 -9.57
N ILE A 75 -6.16 12.07 -9.60
CA ILE A 75 -6.32 10.79 -10.26
C ILE A 75 -6.87 9.77 -9.27
N ASP A 76 -7.85 8.98 -9.72
CA ASP A 76 -8.41 7.87 -8.95
C ASP A 76 -7.31 6.89 -8.53
N SER A 77 -7.41 6.40 -7.28
CA SER A 77 -6.45 5.44 -6.73
C SER A 77 -6.29 4.23 -7.62
N ASP A 78 -7.38 3.70 -8.20
CA ASP A 78 -7.34 2.50 -9.04
C ASP A 78 -6.47 2.70 -10.28
N ILE A 79 -6.49 3.90 -10.86
CA ILE A 79 -5.63 4.26 -11.99
C ILE A 79 -4.17 4.34 -11.53
N ILE A 80 -3.91 4.94 -10.37
CA ILE A 80 -2.56 5.02 -9.78
C ILE A 80 -2.01 3.61 -9.57
N MET A 81 -2.77 2.73 -8.92
CA MET A 81 -2.36 1.36 -8.62
C MET A 81 -2.09 0.58 -9.90
N LYS A 82 -3.01 0.62 -10.87
CA LYS A 82 -2.87 -0.10 -12.15
C LYS A 82 -1.66 0.35 -12.98
N LYS A 83 -1.34 1.65 -12.95
CA LYS A 83 -0.22 2.21 -13.73
C LYS A 83 1.08 2.30 -12.94
N SER A 84 1.08 1.95 -11.65
CA SER A 84 2.28 1.97 -10.81
C SER A 84 3.35 0.96 -11.24
N GLY A 85 2.93 -0.17 -11.80
CA GLY A 85 3.82 -1.33 -12.05
C GLY A 85 4.22 -2.08 -10.77
N CYS A 86 3.54 -1.80 -9.65
CA CYS A 86 3.82 -2.43 -8.35
C CYS A 86 2.88 -3.60 -8.01
N PHE A 87 1.74 -3.70 -8.69
CA PHE A 87 0.72 -4.72 -8.47
C PHE A 87 0.42 -5.41 -9.81
N ILE A 88 0.24 -6.73 -9.78
CA ILE A 88 -0.02 -7.59 -10.95
C ILE A 88 -1.50 -7.88 -11.04
#